data_AF-A0ABD6PY20-F1
#
_entry.id   AF-A0ABD6PY20-F1
#
_cell.length_a   1.000
_cell.length_b   1.000
_cell.length_c   1.000
_cell.angle_alpha   90.00
_cell.angle_beta   90.00
_cell.angle_gamma   90.00
#
_symmetry.space_group_name_H-M   'P 1'
#
loop_
_entity.id
_entity.type
_entity.pdbx_description
1 polymer ?
#
loop_
_entity_poly.entity_id
_entity_poly.type
_entity_poly.pdbx_seq_one_letter_code
_entity_poly.pdbx_strand_id
1 'polypeptide(L)'
;MIDRFDASIAADSRPEFAGAEAGDPHEHTTRVHFLDELVELLGWSLGLGGDMAEEARLKGETTTFMDYLGVRADTNAPALLIEAKAWDKAFLEPRRRESFDPPVLLGAGINHWRSGGEAKDSPVAGQWHAYIKQVGGYVKGLKERYGHTLPRAVITSGQWIVVFVDPVQAFVEGVVEDVKIKIFQKQNFKAQAGELFSLVSKKALAAETPFNVRPTQVLNYLTKDLVVACFHAVHVSYEASGSPVFGRKPRVLVYPALVLRGADNMLLTVLEESEESLLEYTKNTTTDELSLSPHVDKLAAGAAALLARTGEQLDLELRPAPIVDFPGFPREPMHKPAVTRPLARSNPRERDNWIIVTGQATHFVKTGPDVDCRFHKWSVCNVALLAAGPSAISRPVVSIPRALFIDEMPHHCAHRDVMDRREPRCQIHMIDASLCCRGCTFVSDCWPGNTRPPLPCGT
;
A
#
# COMPACT_ATOMS: atom_id res chain seq x y z
N MET A 1 10.91 27.70 2.80
CA MET A 1 12.00 26.72 2.65
C MET A 1 13.32 27.38 2.24
N ILE A 2 13.55 27.71 0.96
CA ILE A 2 14.88 28.17 0.45
C ILE A 2 15.44 29.34 1.25
N ASP A 3 14.65 30.41 1.46
CA ASP A 3 15.08 31.58 2.23
C ASP A 3 15.48 31.24 3.68
N ARG A 4 14.85 30.22 4.28
CA ARG A 4 15.18 29.75 5.64
C ARG A 4 16.46 28.91 5.63
N PHE A 5 16.62 28.04 4.63
CA PHE A 5 17.81 27.22 4.50
C PHE A 5 19.04 28.11 4.22
N ASP A 6 18.92 29.07 3.31
CA ASP A 6 19.96 30.06 3.02
C ASP A 6 20.36 30.87 4.25
N ALA A 7 19.39 31.28 5.07
CA ALA A 7 19.67 31.95 6.34
C ALA A 7 20.41 31.03 7.34
N SER A 8 20.16 29.72 7.30
CA SER A 8 20.80 28.74 8.20
C SER A 8 22.25 28.41 7.84
N ILE A 9 22.68 28.67 6.60
CA ILE A 9 24.03 28.38 6.09
C ILE A 9 24.83 29.64 5.75
N ALA A 10 24.26 30.84 5.99
CA ALA A 10 24.94 32.09 5.75
C ALA A 10 26.22 32.20 6.60
N ALA A 11 27.24 32.88 6.09
CA ALA A 11 28.54 33.03 6.75
C ALA A 11 28.46 33.66 8.16
N ASP A 12 27.39 34.42 8.44
CA ASP A 12 27.12 35.07 9.72
C ASP A 12 26.30 34.20 10.69
N SER A 13 25.93 32.98 10.29
CA SER A 13 25.24 32.02 11.16
C SER A 13 26.22 31.53 12.23
N ARG A 14 25.85 31.70 13.51
CA ARG A 14 26.68 31.24 14.63
C ARG A 14 26.58 29.72 14.71
N PRO A 15 27.70 28.97 14.66
CA PRO A 15 27.66 27.55 14.98
C PRO A 15 27.18 27.37 16.43
N GLU A 16 26.28 26.42 16.65
CA GLU A 16 25.66 26.19 17.97
C GLU A 16 26.67 25.73 19.04
N PHE A 17 27.83 25.19 18.64
CA PHE A 17 28.85 24.67 19.56
C PHE A 17 30.29 24.92 19.07
N ALA A 18 31.24 24.94 20.01
CA ALA A 18 32.66 25.10 19.72
C ALA A 18 33.22 23.87 18.98
N GLY A 19 33.81 24.09 17.79
CA GLY A 19 34.41 23.05 16.95
C GLY A 19 33.64 22.73 15.66
N ALA A 20 32.45 23.31 15.45
CA ALA A 20 31.78 23.28 14.15
C ALA A 20 32.41 24.34 13.22
N GLU A 21 33.01 23.91 12.11
CA GLU A 21 33.48 24.83 11.08
C GLU A 21 32.28 25.47 10.36
N ALA A 22 32.32 26.80 10.17
CA ALA A 22 31.44 27.46 9.23
C ALA A 22 31.89 27.05 7.81
N GLY A 23 31.14 26.17 7.17
CA GLY A 23 31.44 25.63 5.86
C GLY A 23 30.18 25.14 5.14
N ASP A 24 30.29 24.91 3.84
CA ASP A 24 29.16 24.47 3.04
C ASP A 24 28.58 23.15 3.58
N PRO A 25 27.24 23.04 3.69
CA PRO A 25 26.60 21.90 4.33
C PRO A 25 26.92 20.59 3.60
N HIS A 26 27.31 19.57 4.36
CA HIS A 26 27.52 18.21 3.84
C HIS A 26 26.23 17.63 3.22
N GLU A 27 26.37 16.54 2.48
CA GLU A 27 25.25 15.84 1.82
C GLU A 27 24.12 15.47 2.80
N HIS A 28 24.47 14.98 4.00
CA HIS A 28 23.50 14.69 5.05
C HIS A 28 22.70 15.93 5.48
N THR A 29 23.36 17.08 5.66
CA THR A 29 22.71 18.34 6.01
C THR A 29 21.80 18.84 4.88
N THR A 30 22.22 18.67 3.62
CA THR A 30 21.41 18.99 2.44
C THR A 30 20.15 18.13 2.36
N ARG A 31 20.28 16.83 2.67
CA ARG A 31 19.17 15.89 2.74
C ARG A 31 18.15 16.29 3.81
N VAL A 32 18.59 16.39 5.06
CA VAL A 32 17.71 16.64 6.21
C VAL A 32 17.04 18.02 6.17
N HIS A 33 17.78 19.07 5.81
CA HIS A 33 17.27 20.44 5.99
C HIS A 33 16.69 21.08 4.73
N PHE A 34 16.86 20.44 3.56
CA PHE A 34 16.26 20.93 2.32
C PHE A 34 15.41 19.86 1.63
N LEU A 35 15.96 18.66 1.38
CA LEU A 35 15.24 17.65 0.60
C LEU A 35 14.04 17.07 1.35
N ASP A 36 14.15 16.82 2.65
CA ASP A 36 13.03 16.29 3.44
C ASP A 36 11.82 17.24 3.40
N GLU A 37 12.05 18.53 3.66
CA GLU A 37 10.99 19.56 3.57
C GLU A 37 10.45 19.68 2.13
N LEU A 38 11.32 19.60 1.11
CA LEU A 38 10.88 19.67 -0.28
C LEU A 38 9.97 18.49 -0.65
N VAL A 39 10.32 17.26 -0.29
CA VAL A 39 9.51 16.08 -0.64
C VAL A 39 8.18 16.07 0.11
N GLU A 40 8.15 16.52 1.37
CA GLU A 40 6.91 16.73 2.13
C GLU A 40 6.01 17.77 1.47
N LEU A 41 6.56 18.91 1.01
CA LEU A 41 5.82 19.93 0.27
C LEU A 41 5.31 19.45 -1.08
N LEU A 42 5.99 18.48 -1.70
CA LEU A 42 5.56 17.79 -2.92
C LEU A 42 4.48 16.72 -2.66
N GLY A 43 4.11 16.51 -1.39
CA GLY A 43 3.05 15.61 -0.95
C GLY A 43 3.50 14.18 -0.67
N TRP A 44 4.81 13.91 -0.65
CA TRP A 44 5.37 12.62 -0.26
C TRP A 44 5.49 12.53 1.25
N SER A 45 5.26 11.35 1.82
CA SER A 45 5.39 11.09 3.25
C SER A 45 6.64 10.26 3.53
N LEU A 46 7.59 10.81 4.28
CA LEU A 46 8.82 10.13 4.68
C LEU A 46 8.60 9.17 5.85
N GLY A 47 9.53 8.23 6.02
CA GLY A 47 9.63 7.38 7.21
C GLY A 47 8.76 6.13 7.20
N LEU A 48 8.68 5.47 8.37
CA LEU A 48 8.00 4.18 8.52
C LEU A 48 6.50 4.31 8.26
N GLY A 49 6.02 3.66 7.20
CA GLY A 49 4.62 3.73 6.77
C GLY A 49 4.29 4.90 5.84
N GLY A 50 5.30 5.71 5.51
CA GLY A 50 5.21 6.70 4.44
C GLY A 50 5.31 6.07 3.04
N ASP A 51 5.03 6.87 2.02
CA ASP A 51 5.09 6.47 0.60
C ASP A 51 6.41 6.88 -0.08
N MET A 52 7.37 7.40 0.68
CA MET A 52 8.73 7.65 0.25
C MET A 52 9.72 7.10 1.26
N ALA A 53 10.58 6.20 0.79
CA ALA A 53 11.63 5.58 1.60
C ALA A 53 12.96 6.31 1.39
N GLU A 54 13.62 6.65 2.49
CA GLU A 54 15.01 7.09 2.52
C GLU A 54 15.95 5.87 2.49
N GLU A 55 17.08 5.99 1.81
CA GLU A 55 18.07 4.92 1.67
C GLU A 55 17.43 3.59 1.20
N ALA A 56 16.53 3.70 0.22
CA ALA A 56 15.76 2.58 -0.28
C ALA A 56 16.70 1.51 -0.86
N ARG A 57 16.58 0.29 -0.34
CA ARG A 57 17.48 -0.82 -0.67
C ARG A 57 17.11 -1.47 -1.99
N LEU A 58 18.04 -1.49 -2.93
CA LEU A 58 17.96 -2.31 -4.13
C LEU A 58 18.86 -3.53 -3.97
N LYS A 59 18.27 -4.72 -3.82
CA LYS A 59 19.00 -5.99 -3.62
C LYS A 59 19.38 -6.63 -4.97
N GLY A 60 20.65 -6.50 -5.37
CA GLY A 60 21.26 -7.28 -6.44
C GLY A 60 22.27 -8.31 -5.92
N GLU A 61 23.36 -8.53 -6.66
CA GLU A 61 24.55 -9.25 -6.18
C GLU A 61 25.24 -8.50 -5.02
N THR A 62 25.19 -7.16 -5.06
CA THR A 62 25.50 -6.26 -3.94
C THR A 62 24.26 -5.43 -3.58
N THR A 63 24.18 -4.98 -2.33
CA THR A 63 23.10 -4.07 -1.89
C THR A 63 23.50 -2.63 -2.21
N THR A 64 22.66 -1.94 -2.97
CA THR A 64 22.81 -0.50 -3.25
C THR A 64 21.66 0.27 -2.60
N PHE A 65 21.92 1.53 -2.27
CA PHE A 65 20.98 2.40 -1.55
C PHE A 65 20.66 3.61 -2.42
N MET A 66 19.38 3.79 -2.72
CA MET A 66 18.85 4.98 -3.40
C MET A 66 18.50 6.01 -2.34
N ASP A 67 18.88 7.28 -2.52
CA ASP A 67 18.69 8.28 -1.45
C ASP A 67 17.22 8.45 -1.08
N TYR A 68 16.34 8.65 -2.08
CA TYR A 68 14.89 8.65 -1.89
C TYR A 68 14.19 7.88 -3.01
N LEU A 69 13.24 7.03 -2.63
CA LEU A 69 12.35 6.33 -3.56
C LEU A 69 10.89 6.52 -3.13
N GLY A 70 10.16 7.33 -3.90
CA GLY A 70 8.72 7.47 -3.81
C GLY A 70 8.01 6.32 -4.53
N VAL A 71 7.00 5.72 -3.89
CA VAL A 71 6.22 4.60 -4.42
C VAL A 71 4.73 4.94 -4.46
N ARG A 72 4.00 4.28 -5.36
CA ARG A 72 2.53 4.37 -5.39
C ARG A 72 1.95 3.59 -4.23
N ALA A 73 1.06 4.21 -3.45
CA ALA A 73 0.45 3.60 -2.27
C ALA A 73 -0.24 2.25 -2.58
N ASP A 74 -0.89 2.13 -3.74
CA ASP A 74 -1.71 0.95 -4.08
C ASP A 74 -0.89 -0.24 -4.58
N THR A 75 0.26 0.01 -5.23
CA THR A 75 1.03 -1.04 -5.93
C THR A 75 2.45 -1.21 -5.38
N ASN A 76 2.90 -0.32 -4.50
CA ASN A 76 4.31 -0.14 -4.13
C ASN A 76 5.26 0.03 -5.34
N ALA A 77 4.72 0.33 -6.52
CA ALA A 77 5.53 0.55 -7.71
C ALA A 77 6.32 1.86 -7.58
N PRO A 78 7.61 1.89 -7.96
CA PRO A 78 8.41 3.11 -8.02
C PRO A 78 7.76 4.20 -8.86
N ALA A 79 7.63 5.40 -8.31
CA ALA A 79 7.04 6.56 -8.97
C ALA A 79 8.04 7.72 -9.12
N LEU A 80 8.93 7.90 -8.15
CA LEU A 80 9.93 8.96 -8.15
C LEU A 80 11.23 8.46 -7.52
N LEU A 81 12.35 8.61 -8.23
CA LEU A 81 13.69 8.44 -7.68
C LEU A 81 14.33 9.82 -7.50
N ILE A 82 14.89 10.10 -6.32
CA ILE A 82 15.72 11.29 -6.10
C ILE A 82 17.08 10.84 -5.62
N GLU A 83 18.11 11.29 -6.33
CA GLU A 83 19.51 11.15 -5.97
C GLU A 83 20.01 12.51 -5.47
N ALA A 84 20.41 12.55 -4.20
CA ALA A 84 20.87 13.73 -3.51
C ALA A 84 22.38 13.91 -3.68
N LYS A 85 22.82 15.15 -3.63
CA LYS A 85 24.23 15.55 -3.64
C LYS A 85 24.43 16.67 -2.62
N ALA A 86 25.67 16.83 -2.15
CA ALA A 86 26.04 17.95 -1.28
C ALA A 86 25.74 19.30 -1.93
N TRP A 87 25.41 20.29 -1.11
CA TRP A 87 24.97 21.61 -1.55
C TRP A 87 25.98 22.36 -2.42
N ASP A 88 27.27 22.18 -2.13
CA ASP A 88 28.41 22.80 -2.81
C ASP A 88 28.71 22.21 -4.20
N LYS A 89 28.01 21.14 -4.60
CA LYS A 89 28.29 20.48 -5.87
C LYS A 89 27.97 21.38 -7.05
N ALA A 90 29.02 21.65 -7.82
CA ALA A 90 28.95 22.44 -9.03
C ALA A 90 27.91 21.89 -10.02
N PHE A 91 27.24 22.81 -10.70
CA PHE A 91 26.35 22.48 -11.80
C PHE A 91 27.13 21.84 -12.97
N LEU A 92 26.41 21.27 -13.91
CA LEU A 92 26.95 20.59 -15.09
C LEU A 92 27.86 21.52 -15.91
N GLU A 93 29.03 21.01 -16.27
CA GLU A 93 29.97 21.65 -17.20
C GLU A 93 30.52 20.66 -18.23
N PRO A 94 30.82 21.11 -19.46
CA PRO A 94 31.52 20.30 -20.45
C PRO A 94 32.98 20.12 -20.05
N ARG A 95 33.55 18.96 -20.36
CA ARG A 95 34.97 18.66 -20.10
C ARG A 95 35.89 19.60 -20.87
N ARG A 96 35.49 19.99 -22.08
CA ARG A 96 36.15 21.02 -22.88
C ARG A 96 35.42 22.34 -22.65
N ARG A 97 36.15 23.42 -22.42
CA ARG A 97 35.56 24.75 -22.19
C ARG A 97 34.99 25.32 -23.49
N GLU A 98 33.76 24.95 -23.78
CA GLU A 98 32.99 25.40 -24.94
C GLU A 98 31.57 25.82 -24.52
N SER A 99 30.89 26.58 -25.38
CA SER A 99 29.49 26.91 -25.17
C SER A 99 28.65 25.64 -25.32
N PHE A 100 27.68 25.44 -24.42
CA PHE A 100 26.88 24.23 -24.38
C PHE A 100 25.45 24.53 -23.96
N ASP A 101 24.53 23.66 -24.39
CA ASP A 101 23.17 23.60 -23.86
C ASP A 101 23.10 22.46 -22.82
N PRO A 102 22.75 22.74 -21.54
CA PRO A 102 22.85 21.74 -20.48
C PRO A 102 22.07 20.43 -20.72
N PRO A 103 20.80 20.44 -21.21
CA PRO A 103 20.10 19.20 -21.58
C PRO A 103 20.83 18.40 -22.65
N VAL A 104 21.36 19.05 -23.70
CA VAL A 104 22.11 18.39 -24.78
C VAL A 104 23.40 17.77 -24.25
N LEU A 105 24.13 18.49 -23.39
CA LEU A 105 25.35 17.98 -22.78
C LEU A 105 25.08 16.79 -21.86
N LEU A 106 24.00 16.82 -21.07
CA LEU A 106 23.57 15.66 -20.28
C LEU A 106 23.20 14.47 -21.17
N GLY A 107 22.46 14.71 -22.26
CA GLY A 107 22.16 13.69 -23.26
C GLY A 107 23.45 13.05 -23.79
N ALA A 108 24.45 13.85 -24.17
CA ALA A 108 25.76 13.35 -24.59
C ALA A 108 26.47 12.53 -23.50
N GLY A 109 26.39 12.95 -22.23
CA GLY A 109 26.92 12.19 -21.10
C GLY A 109 26.24 10.83 -20.89
N ILE A 110 24.91 10.78 -21.03
CA ILE A 110 24.10 9.56 -20.94
C ILE A 110 24.43 8.62 -22.09
N ASN A 111 24.54 9.15 -23.32
CA ASN A 111 24.99 8.42 -24.50
C ASN A 111 26.33 7.73 -24.29
N HIS A 112 27.30 8.51 -23.79
CA HIS A 112 28.64 8.03 -23.51
C HIS A 112 28.61 6.87 -22.52
N TRP A 113 27.87 7.00 -21.42
CA TRP A 113 27.71 5.94 -20.43
C TRP A 113 27.00 4.70 -21.01
N ARG A 114 25.90 4.87 -21.73
CA ARG A 114 25.15 3.75 -22.36
C ARG A 114 26.00 2.97 -23.35
N SER A 115 26.93 3.64 -24.02
CA SER A 115 27.87 3.03 -24.98
C SER A 115 29.06 2.35 -24.30
N GLY A 116 29.09 2.27 -22.95
CA GLY A 116 30.19 1.68 -22.20
C GLY A 116 31.42 2.58 -22.08
N GLY A 117 31.27 3.88 -22.33
CA GLY A 117 32.37 4.84 -22.25
C GLY A 117 32.87 5.07 -20.82
N GLU A 118 34.19 5.20 -20.68
CA GLU A 118 34.86 5.41 -19.40
C GLU A 118 34.80 6.88 -18.93
N ALA A 119 34.91 7.10 -17.61
CA ALA A 119 34.77 8.41 -17.00
C ALA A 119 35.78 9.46 -17.51
N LYS A 120 36.99 9.02 -17.85
CA LYS A 120 38.08 9.89 -18.34
C LYS A 120 37.77 10.52 -19.70
N ASP A 121 36.97 9.82 -20.52
CA ASP A 121 36.62 10.20 -21.90
C ASP A 121 35.22 10.84 -21.97
N SER A 122 34.56 10.99 -20.83
CA SER A 122 33.20 11.53 -20.74
C SER A 122 33.13 12.98 -21.22
N PRO A 123 32.10 13.36 -22.00
CA PRO A 123 31.90 14.75 -22.45
C PRO A 123 31.59 15.69 -21.28
N VAL A 124 31.05 15.17 -20.18
CA VAL A 124 30.78 15.92 -18.95
C VAL A 124 32.00 15.93 -18.01
N ALA A 125 32.20 17.06 -17.34
CA ALA A 125 33.29 17.29 -16.39
C ALA A 125 32.97 16.77 -14.98
N GLY A 126 34.01 16.69 -14.15
CA GLY A 126 33.90 16.41 -12.72
C GLY A 126 33.24 15.05 -12.41
N GLN A 127 32.35 15.06 -11.43
CA GLN A 127 31.67 13.85 -10.92
C GLN A 127 30.39 13.49 -11.71
N TRP A 128 29.99 14.28 -12.71
CA TRP A 128 28.72 14.09 -13.42
C TRP A 128 28.61 12.74 -14.13
N HIS A 129 29.72 12.21 -14.67
CA HIS A 129 29.72 10.85 -15.24
C HIS A 129 29.35 9.80 -14.19
N ALA A 130 29.82 9.95 -12.94
CA ALA A 130 29.48 9.05 -11.86
C ALA A 130 28.00 9.20 -11.44
N TYR A 131 27.47 10.42 -11.41
CA TYR A 131 26.06 10.67 -11.09
C TYR A 131 25.12 10.03 -12.13
N ILE A 132 25.45 10.20 -13.42
CA ILE A 132 24.75 9.57 -14.55
C ILE A 132 24.79 8.04 -14.41
N LYS A 133 25.97 7.48 -14.15
CA LYS A 133 26.15 6.03 -13.96
C LYS A 133 25.33 5.50 -12.79
N GLN A 134 25.25 6.24 -11.69
CA GLN A 134 24.53 5.83 -10.49
C GLN A 134 23.01 5.80 -10.73
N VAL A 135 22.42 6.92 -11.16
CA VAL A 135 20.97 6.98 -11.45
C VAL A 135 20.60 6.06 -12.60
N GLY A 136 21.38 6.03 -13.67
CA GLY A 136 21.16 5.12 -14.80
C GLY A 136 21.22 3.65 -14.37
N GLY A 137 22.13 3.29 -13.47
CA GLY A 137 22.19 1.96 -12.86
C GLY A 137 20.93 1.58 -12.08
N TYR A 138 20.39 2.52 -11.28
CA TYR A 138 19.13 2.31 -10.55
C TYR A 138 17.94 2.14 -11.49
N VAL A 139 17.77 3.04 -12.46
CA VAL A 139 16.67 2.99 -13.43
C VAL A 139 16.71 1.68 -14.23
N LYS A 140 17.89 1.31 -14.74
CA LYS A 140 18.10 0.06 -15.49
C LYS A 140 17.79 -1.15 -14.61
N GLY A 141 18.26 -1.15 -13.35
CA GLY A 141 17.98 -2.21 -12.38
C GLY A 141 16.49 -2.37 -12.10
N LEU A 142 15.76 -1.28 -11.86
CA LEU A 142 14.30 -1.28 -11.63
C LEU A 142 13.54 -1.86 -12.84
N LYS A 143 13.93 -1.46 -14.06
CA LYS A 143 13.29 -1.92 -15.29
C LYS A 143 13.59 -3.38 -15.61
N GLU A 144 14.86 -3.74 -15.73
CA GLU A 144 15.28 -5.05 -16.24
C GLU A 144 15.09 -6.17 -15.23
N ARG A 145 15.29 -5.90 -13.92
CA ARG A 145 15.21 -6.95 -12.88
C ARG A 145 13.83 -7.05 -12.25
N TYR A 146 13.12 -5.93 -12.10
CA TYR A 146 11.84 -5.88 -11.38
C TYR A 146 10.65 -5.51 -12.27
N GLY A 147 10.87 -5.25 -13.56
CA GLY A 147 9.79 -4.92 -14.51
C GLY A 147 9.16 -3.54 -14.28
N HIS A 148 9.73 -2.70 -13.41
CA HIS A 148 9.16 -1.39 -13.07
C HIS A 148 9.59 -0.33 -14.07
N THR A 149 8.61 0.38 -14.63
CA THR A 149 8.86 1.55 -15.49
C THR A 149 8.79 2.80 -14.63
N LEU A 150 9.95 3.35 -14.27
CA LEU A 150 10.05 4.51 -13.40
C LEU A 150 9.56 5.78 -14.14
N PRO A 151 8.54 6.50 -13.63
CA PRO A 151 8.03 7.71 -14.28
C PRO A 151 8.99 8.90 -14.26
N ARG A 152 9.71 9.11 -13.15
CA ARG A 152 10.62 10.25 -12.97
C ARG A 152 11.86 9.87 -12.17
N ALA A 153 12.98 10.43 -12.58
CA ALA A 153 14.21 10.43 -11.80
C ALA A 153 14.71 11.87 -11.65
N VAL A 154 15.32 12.17 -10.51
CA VAL A 154 15.86 13.48 -10.17
C VAL A 154 17.28 13.33 -9.66
N ILE A 155 18.18 14.21 -10.12
CA ILE A 155 19.47 14.45 -9.47
C ILE A 155 19.45 15.89 -8.96
N THR A 156 19.84 16.12 -7.71
CA THR A 156 19.78 17.45 -7.10
C THR A 156 20.87 17.66 -6.06
N SER A 157 21.40 18.88 -6.01
CA SER A 157 22.20 19.39 -4.88
C SER A 157 21.43 20.38 -4.01
N GLY A 158 20.17 20.68 -4.36
CA GLY A 158 19.40 21.79 -3.78
C GLY A 158 19.73 23.16 -4.38
N GLN A 159 20.93 23.37 -4.94
CA GLN A 159 21.25 24.55 -5.78
C GLN A 159 20.72 24.41 -7.21
N TRP A 160 20.60 23.17 -7.68
CA TRP A 160 20.03 22.83 -8.97
C TRP A 160 19.25 21.52 -8.86
N ILE A 161 18.23 21.37 -9.69
CA ILE A 161 17.40 20.17 -9.79
C ILE A 161 17.33 19.77 -11.26
N VAL A 162 17.79 18.56 -11.57
CA VAL A 162 17.70 17.96 -12.91
C VAL A 162 16.64 16.86 -12.87
N VAL A 163 15.56 17.04 -13.63
CA VAL A 163 14.45 16.10 -13.73
C VAL A 163 14.51 15.38 -15.08
N PHE A 164 14.61 14.05 -15.04
CA PHE A 164 14.42 13.18 -16.19
C PHE A 164 12.93 12.83 -16.32
N VAL A 165 12.29 13.34 -17.36
CA VAL A 165 10.84 13.18 -17.59
C VAL A 165 10.52 11.75 -18.07
N ASP A 166 11.42 11.10 -18.78
CA ASP A 166 11.30 9.68 -19.10
C ASP A 166 12.65 8.99 -18.86
N PRO A 167 12.93 8.55 -17.62
CA PRO A 167 14.23 7.99 -17.29
C PRO A 167 14.46 6.64 -17.97
N VAL A 168 13.42 5.85 -18.27
CA VAL A 168 13.59 4.57 -18.98
C VAL A 168 14.00 4.83 -20.43
N GLN A 169 13.36 5.80 -21.11
CA GLN A 169 13.81 6.25 -22.41
C GLN A 169 15.24 6.80 -22.35
N ALA A 170 15.56 7.62 -21.34
CA ALA A 170 16.88 8.22 -21.19
C ALA A 170 18.01 7.18 -21.03
N PHE A 171 17.84 6.25 -20.08
CA PHE A 171 18.91 5.38 -19.61
C PHE A 171 18.88 3.96 -20.18
N VAL A 172 17.76 3.50 -20.73
CA VAL A 172 17.56 2.09 -21.15
C VAL A 172 17.27 1.99 -22.65
N GLU A 173 16.12 2.49 -23.12
CA GLU A 173 15.51 2.07 -24.40
C GLU A 173 15.52 3.13 -25.52
N GLY A 174 15.74 4.42 -25.24
CA GLY A 174 15.52 5.50 -26.21
C GLY A 174 16.68 5.85 -27.16
N VAL A 175 16.39 6.62 -28.20
CA VAL A 175 17.38 7.40 -28.97
C VAL A 175 17.60 8.73 -28.23
N VAL A 176 18.86 9.08 -28.01
CA VAL A 176 19.22 10.05 -26.97
C VAL A 176 18.97 11.52 -27.32
N GLU A 177 18.63 11.80 -28.56
CA GLU A 177 18.24 13.14 -29.02
C GLU A 177 16.84 13.54 -28.51
N ASP A 178 16.00 12.57 -28.09
CA ASP A 178 14.64 12.80 -27.60
C ASP A 178 14.53 12.85 -26.06
N VAL A 179 15.65 12.84 -25.33
CA VAL A 179 15.62 12.78 -23.86
C VAL A 179 15.05 14.08 -23.30
N LYS A 180 13.86 13.97 -22.72
CA LYS A 180 13.17 15.09 -22.06
C LYS A 180 13.80 15.34 -20.68
N ILE A 181 14.78 16.23 -20.63
CA ILE A 181 15.43 16.71 -19.41
C ILE A 181 14.93 18.11 -19.09
N LYS A 182 14.54 18.33 -17.83
CA LYS A 182 14.16 19.65 -17.30
C LYS A 182 15.14 20.04 -16.19
N ILE A 183 15.64 21.26 -16.25
CA ILE A 183 16.68 21.74 -15.35
C ILE A 183 16.17 23.01 -14.68
N PHE A 184 16.24 23.02 -13.35
CA PHE A 184 15.87 24.15 -12.52
C PHE A 184 17.12 24.60 -11.77
N GLN A 185 17.41 25.90 -11.81
CA GLN A 185 18.46 26.51 -11.00
C GLN A 185 17.82 27.28 -9.85
N LYS A 186 18.51 27.37 -8.71
CA LYS A 186 18.01 28.00 -7.49
C LYS A 186 17.36 29.37 -7.72
N GLN A 187 17.98 30.24 -8.53
CA GLN A 187 17.41 31.57 -8.82
C GLN A 187 16.02 31.54 -9.48
N ASN A 188 15.67 30.43 -10.13
CA ASN A 188 14.43 30.27 -10.88
C ASN A 188 13.39 29.42 -10.17
N PHE A 189 13.72 28.80 -9.02
CA PHE A 189 12.80 27.89 -8.33
C PHE A 189 11.43 28.51 -8.04
N LYS A 190 11.39 29.76 -7.59
CA LYS A 190 10.12 30.45 -7.31
C LYS A 190 9.29 30.67 -8.58
N ALA A 191 9.92 31.11 -9.66
CA ALA A 191 9.25 31.38 -10.93
C ALA A 191 8.79 30.08 -11.61
N GLN A 192 9.50 28.97 -11.40
CA GLN A 192 9.25 27.68 -12.04
C GLN A 192 8.64 26.64 -11.09
N ALA A 193 8.18 27.05 -9.90
CA ALA A 193 7.67 26.15 -8.87
C ALA A 193 6.47 25.32 -9.37
N GLY A 194 5.57 25.93 -10.16
CA GLY A 194 4.43 25.23 -10.73
C GLY A 194 4.83 24.12 -11.72
N GLU A 195 5.84 24.38 -12.56
CA GLU A 195 6.37 23.38 -13.50
C GLU A 195 7.05 22.25 -12.72
N LEU A 196 7.92 22.56 -11.76
CA LEU A 196 8.57 21.56 -10.91
C LEU A 196 7.52 20.71 -10.18
N PHE A 197 6.53 21.33 -9.53
CA PHE A 197 5.45 20.62 -8.85
C PHE A 197 4.69 19.68 -9.80
N SER A 198 4.37 20.14 -11.01
CA SER A 198 3.68 19.30 -12.01
C SER A 198 4.51 18.11 -12.49
N LEU A 199 5.84 18.19 -12.38
CA LEU A 199 6.75 17.13 -12.80
C LEU A 199 7.02 16.10 -11.71
N VAL A 200 7.10 16.50 -10.43
CA VAL A 200 7.61 15.63 -9.35
C VAL A 200 6.70 15.48 -8.12
N SER A 201 5.56 16.17 -8.06
CA SER A 201 4.62 15.99 -6.93
C SER A 201 4.04 14.58 -6.90
N LYS A 202 3.70 14.09 -5.70
CA LYS A 202 3.00 12.83 -5.52
C LYS A 202 1.72 12.80 -6.35
N LYS A 203 0.95 13.89 -6.31
CA LYS A 203 -0.29 14.03 -7.09
C LYS A 203 -0.09 13.81 -8.59
N ALA A 204 1.05 14.25 -9.16
CA ALA A 204 1.34 14.09 -10.57
C ALA A 204 1.84 12.69 -10.95
N LEU A 205 2.53 12.00 -10.03
CA LEU A 205 3.25 10.75 -10.32
C LEU A 205 2.60 9.48 -9.75
N ALA A 206 1.80 9.66 -8.71
CA ALA A 206 1.14 8.63 -7.93
C ALA A 206 -0.28 9.09 -7.64
N ALA A 207 -1.14 9.09 -8.68
CA ALA A 207 -2.55 9.38 -8.53
C ALA A 207 -3.14 8.49 -7.43
N GLU A 208 -3.65 9.12 -6.36
CA GLU A 208 -4.30 8.39 -5.29
C GLU A 208 -5.66 7.91 -5.77
N THR A 209 -5.84 6.59 -5.82
CA THR A 209 -7.17 6.02 -5.98
C THR A 209 -7.96 6.32 -4.70
N PRO A 210 -9.19 6.88 -4.78
CA PRO A 210 -9.99 7.07 -3.57
C PRO A 210 -10.23 5.72 -2.89
N PHE A 211 -10.46 5.75 -1.58
CA PHE A 211 -10.70 4.52 -0.79
C PHE A 211 -11.79 3.63 -1.41
N ASN A 212 -12.83 4.25 -1.97
CA ASN A 212 -13.81 3.59 -2.81
C ASN A 212 -14.29 4.53 -3.92
N VAL A 213 -14.90 3.94 -4.94
CA VAL A 213 -15.68 4.62 -5.98
C VAL A 213 -17.06 4.01 -6.09
N ARG A 214 -18.02 4.80 -6.60
CA ARG A 214 -19.32 4.28 -7.02
C ARG A 214 -19.22 3.59 -8.39
N PRO A 215 -20.15 2.68 -8.74
CA PRO A 215 -20.19 2.07 -10.06
C PRO A 215 -20.07 3.09 -11.20
N THR A 216 -20.82 4.20 -11.10
CA THR A 216 -20.83 5.29 -12.09
C THR A 216 -19.52 6.06 -12.23
N GLN A 217 -18.57 5.87 -11.31
CA GLN A 217 -17.27 6.53 -11.29
C GLN A 217 -16.15 5.61 -11.76
N VAL A 218 -16.42 4.32 -11.99
CA VAL A 218 -15.39 3.32 -12.33
C VAL A 218 -14.65 3.67 -13.63
N LEU A 219 -15.36 4.18 -14.64
CA LEU A 219 -14.78 4.61 -15.92
C LEU A 219 -13.76 5.75 -15.81
N ASN A 220 -13.73 6.47 -14.69
CA ASN A 220 -12.70 7.50 -14.44
C ASN A 220 -11.32 6.89 -14.12
N TYR A 221 -11.28 5.59 -13.83
CA TYR A 221 -10.07 4.90 -13.34
C TYR A 221 -9.74 3.65 -14.17
N LEU A 222 -10.76 2.91 -14.65
CA LEU A 222 -10.59 1.68 -15.40
C LEU A 222 -11.50 1.65 -16.62
N THR A 223 -10.96 1.22 -17.76
CA THR A 223 -11.72 0.83 -18.95
C THR A 223 -11.78 -0.69 -19.04
N LYS A 224 -12.71 -1.25 -19.83
CA LYS A 224 -12.89 -2.71 -19.94
C LYS A 224 -11.61 -3.47 -20.31
N ASP A 225 -10.79 -2.91 -21.20
CA ASP A 225 -9.56 -3.55 -21.67
C ASP A 225 -8.45 -3.57 -20.60
N LEU A 226 -8.58 -2.75 -19.56
CA LEU A 226 -7.62 -2.67 -18.45
C LEU A 226 -8.03 -3.52 -17.24
N VAL A 227 -9.26 -4.04 -17.20
CA VAL A 227 -9.72 -4.89 -16.09
C VAL A 227 -9.18 -6.31 -16.28
N VAL A 228 -8.29 -6.73 -15.37
CA VAL A 228 -7.68 -8.07 -15.37
C VAL A 228 -8.45 -9.06 -14.51
N ALA A 229 -9.02 -8.60 -13.39
CA ALA A 229 -9.81 -9.45 -12.51
C ALA A 229 -10.85 -8.63 -11.73
N CYS A 230 -11.92 -9.30 -11.32
CA CYS A 230 -12.92 -8.80 -10.38
C CYS A 230 -12.97 -9.76 -9.18
N PHE A 231 -13.18 -9.25 -7.98
CA PHE A 231 -13.36 -10.06 -6.78
C PHE A 231 -14.55 -9.53 -5.99
N HIS A 232 -15.34 -10.42 -5.40
CA HIS A 232 -16.21 -10.02 -4.32
C HIS A 232 -15.40 -9.58 -3.11
N ALA A 233 -15.95 -8.61 -2.41
CA ALA A 233 -15.46 -8.12 -1.16
C ALA A 233 -16.64 -7.68 -0.28
N VAL A 234 -16.35 -7.33 0.95
CA VAL A 234 -17.29 -6.63 1.83
C VAL A 234 -16.64 -5.41 2.45
N HIS A 235 -17.42 -4.36 2.65
CA HIS A 235 -17.08 -3.30 3.58
C HIS A 235 -17.66 -3.66 4.96
N VAL A 236 -16.80 -3.72 5.97
CA VAL A 236 -17.19 -4.05 7.35
C VAL A 236 -16.96 -2.82 8.22
N SER A 237 -18.02 -2.38 8.88
CA SER A 237 -17.98 -1.33 9.89
C SER A 237 -18.29 -1.91 11.26
N TYR A 238 -17.42 -1.68 12.23
CA TYR A 238 -17.60 -2.12 13.60
C TYR A 238 -17.93 -0.92 14.50
N GLU A 239 -19.04 -1.01 15.21
CA GLU A 239 -19.52 0.01 16.14
C GLU A 239 -19.67 -0.56 17.55
N ALA A 240 -19.27 0.22 18.55
CA ALA A 240 -19.61 -0.06 19.95
C ALA A 240 -20.88 0.71 20.32
N SER A 241 -22.05 0.07 20.16
CA SER A 241 -23.35 0.69 20.42
C SER A 241 -23.81 0.49 21.86
N GLY A 242 -24.61 1.43 22.38
CA GLY A 242 -25.13 1.42 23.75
C GLY A 242 -24.42 2.38 24.70
N SER A 243 -24.84 2.36 25.97
CA SER A 243 -24.37 3.30 26.98
C SER A 243 -23.04 2.86 27.60
N PRO A 244 -22.08 3.77 27.83
CA PRO A 244 -20.91 3.49 28.65
C PRO A 244 -21.27 3.01 30.07
N VAL A 245 -22.44 3.41 30.58
CA VAL A 245 -22.91 3.11 31.94
C VAL A 245 -23.65 1.76 32.02
N PHE A 246 -24.43 1.41 30.99
CA PHE A 246 -25.25 0.19 30.98
C PHE A 246 -24.63 -0.96 30.19
N GLY A 247 -23.48 -0.71 29.57
CA GLY A 247 -22.76 -1.67 28.75
C GLY A 247 -22.93 -1.37 27.26
N ARG A 248 -21.83 -1.56 26.52
CA ARG A 248 -21.79 -1.49 25.07
C ARG A 248 -21.89 -2.89 24.47
N LYS A 249 -22.52 -3.00 23.30
CA LYS A 249 -22.57 -4.20 22.47
C LYS A 249 -21.91 -3.91 21.12
N PRO A 250 -21.18 -4.88 20.55
CA PRO A 250 -20.67 -4.76 19.20
C PRO A 250 -21.85 -4.79 18.21
N ARG A 251 -21.85 -3.87 17.25
CA ARG A 251 -22.64 -3.95 16.02
C ARG A 251 -21.66 -4.05 14.86
N VAL A 252 -21.82 -5.07 14.03
CA VAL A 252 -20.97 -5.26 12.85
C VAL A 252 -21.84 -5.15 11.62
N LEU A 253 -21.70 -4.04 10.92
CA LEU A 253 -22.43 -3.75 9.70
C LEU A 253 -21.58 -4.24 8.53
N VAL A 254 -22.21 -4.98 7.62
CA VAL A 254 -21.55 -5.54 6.44
C VAL A 254 -22.28 -5.07 5.20
N TYR A 255 -21.52 -4.51 4.26
CA TYR A 255 -22.01 -3.99 2.99
C TYR A 255 -21.33 -4.72 1.83
N PRO A 256 -22.05 -5.00 0.72
CA PRO A 256 -21.44 -5.61 -0.44
C PRO A 256 -20.41 -4.68 -1.06
N ALA A 257 -19.29 -5.25 -1.51
CA ALA A 257 -18.23 -4.53 -2.18
C ALA A 257 -17.66 -5.35 -3.35
N LEU A 258 -16.98 -4.67 -4.25
CA LEU A 258 -16.13 -5.32 -5.26
C LEU A 258 -14.73 -4.73 -5.20
N VAL A 259 -13.76 -5.53 -5.61
CA VAL A 259 -12.41 -5.05 -5.93
C VAL A 259 -12.10 -5.42 -7.36
N LEU A 260 -11.81 -4.41 -8.18
CA LEU A 260 -11.34 -4.58 -9.56
C LEU A 260 -9.81 -4.45 -9.58
N ARG A 261 -9.16 -5.35 -10.29
CA ARG A 261 -7.71 -5.29 -10.53
C ARG A 261 -7.43 -4.80 -11.94
N GLY A 262 -6.69 -3.71 -12.05
CA GLY A 262 -6.18 -3.17 -13.32
C GLY A 262 -4.96 -3.93 -13.85
N ALA A 263 -4.61 -3.71 -15.13
CA ALA A 263 -3.42 -4.28 -15.78
C ALA A 263 -2.10 -3.85 -15.13
N ASP A 264 -2.07 -2.69 -14.49
CA ASP A 264 -0.96 -2.16 -13.71
C ASP A 264 -0.96 -2.63 -12.24
N ASN A 265 -1.81 -3.61 -11.91
CA ASN A 265 -2.10 -4.10 -10.56
C ASN A 265 -2.76 -3.08 -9.62
N MET A 266 -3.30 -1.96 -10.12
CA MET A 266 -4.15 -1.09 -9.31
C MET A 266 -5.34 -1.87 -8.75
N LEU A 267 -5.67 -1.65 -7.48
CA LEU A 267 -6.82 -2.25 -6.80
C LEU A 267 -7.89 -1.19 -6.54
N LEU A 268 -8.93 -1.18 -7.38
CA LEU A 268 -10.04 -0.25 -7.26
C LEU A 268 -11.19 -0.89 -6.47
N THR A 269 -11.51 -0.34 -5.30
CA THR A 269 -12.69 -0.77 -4.54
C THR A 269 -13.93 -0.06 -5.05
N VAL A 270 -14.96 -0.84 -5.40
CA VAL A 270 -16.28 -0.33 -5.78
C VAL A 270 -17.26 -0.58 -4.63
N LEU A 271 -17.91 0.49 -4.18
CA LEU A 271 -18.97 0.48 -3.18
C LEU A 271 -20.16 1.27 -3.71
N GLU A 272 -21.35 0.86 -3.29
CA GLU A 272 -22.56 1.63 -3.49
C GLU A 272 -23.28 1.76 -2.15
N GLU A 273 -24.01 2.86 -2.00
CA GLU A 273 -24.93 3.03 -0.89
C GLU A 273 -25.94 1.87 -0.90
N SER A 274 -25.98 1.13 0.20
CA SER A 274 -26.92 0.04 0.40
C SER A 274 -27.48 0.11 1.81
N GLU A 275 -28.61 -0.54 2.03
CA GLU A 275 -29.14 -0.70 3.38
C GLU A 275 -28.12 -1.40 4.29
N GLU A 276 -28.12 -1.00 5.56
CA GLU A 276 -27.33 -1.69 6.58
C GLU A 276 -27.71 -3.18 6.67
N SER A 277 -26.69 -4.03 6.76
CA SER A 277 -26.89 -5.45 7.07
C SER A 277 -26.09 -5.79 8.32
N LEU A 278 -26.80 -5.90 9.43
CA LEU A 278 -26.22 -6.24 10.72
C LEU A 278 -25.87 -7.74 10.75
N LEU A 279 -24.60 -8.06 11.03
CA LEU A 279 -24.16 -9.44 11.21
C LEU A 279 -24.69 -9.97 12.55
N GLU A 280 -25.88 -10.54 12.51
CA GLU A 280 -26.54 -11.15 13.66
C GLU A 280 -27.33 -12.39 13.29
N TYR A 281 -27.47 -13.30 14.26
CA TYR A 281 -28.38 -14.43 14.11
C TYR A 281 -29.82 -13.95 14.18
N THR A 282 -30.60 -14.41 13.22
CA THR A 282 -32.06 -14.21 13.23
C THR A 282 -32.73 -15.49 13.66
N LYS A 283 -33.79 -15.36 14.46
CA LYS A 283 -34.60 -16.50 14.89
C LYS A 283 -35.61 -16.82 13.80
N ASN A 284 -35.61 -18.05 13.31
CA ASN A 284 -36.63 -18.52 12.39
C ASN A 284 -37.98 -18.56 13.14
N THR A 285 -38.99 -17.86 12.64
CA THR A 285 -40.31 -17.77 13.28
C THR A 285 -41.08 -19.10 13.29
N THR A 286 -40.67 -20.06 12.46
CA THR A 286 -41.33 -21.37 12.31
C THR A 286 -40.58 -22.48 13.05
N THR A 287 -39.25 -22.53 12.97
CA THR A 287 -38.44 -23.60 13.59
C THR A 287 -37.85 -23.21 14.94
N ASP A 288 -37.92 -21.93 15.32
CA ASP A 288 -37.29 -21.35 16.51
C ASP A 288 -35.74 -21.43 16.51
N GLU A 289 -35.15 -21.93 15.42
CA GLU A 289 -33.70 -22.07 15.24
C GLU A 289 -33.05 -20.73 14.87
N LEU A 290 -31.83 -20.52 15.37
CA LEU A 290 -31.01 -19.37 15.02
C LEU A 290 -30.28 -19.62 13.70
N SER A 291 -30.40 -18.70 12.75
CA SER A 291 -29.69 -18.78 11.46
C SER A 291 -29.06 -17.45 11.05
N LEU A 292 -27.88 -17.50 10.43
CA LEU A 292 -27.25 -16.38 9.73
C LEU A 292 -27.70 -16.29 8.26
N SER A 293 -28.46 -17.26 7.76
CA SER A 293 -28.80 -17.34 6.33
C SER A 293 -29.48 -16.07 5.79
N PRO A 294 -30.47 -15.45 6.48
CA PRO A 294 -31.09 -14.23 5.99
C PRO A 294 -30.11 -13.07 5.76
N HIS A 295 -29.09 -12.94 6.63
CA HIS A 295 -28.03 -11.94 6.47
C HIS A 295 -27.13 -12.27 5.27
N VAL A 296 -26.68 -13.52 5.17
CA VAL A 296 -25.79 -13.96 4.07
C VAL A 296 -26.51 -13.83 2.72
N ASP A 297 -27.79 -14.18 2.65
CA ASP A 297 -28.61 -14.07 1.44
C ASP A 297 -28.84 -12.60 1.03
N LYS A 298 -29.11 -11.72 2.01
CA LYS A 298 -29.20 -10.26 1.78
C LYS A 298 -27.90 -9.73 1.18
N LEU A 299 -26.75 -10.13 1.72
CA LEU A 299 -25.45 -9.72 1.20
C LEU A 299 -25.18 -10.29 -0.20
N ALA A 300 -25.55 -11.55 -0.46
CA ALA A 300 -25.38 -12.18 -1.75
C ALA A 300 -26.20 -11.46 -2.85
N ALA A 301 -27.45 -11.10 -2.55
CA ALA A 301 -28.29 -10.33 -3.46
C ALA A 301 -27.70 -8.93 -3.73
N GLY A 302 -27.25 -8.23 -2.69
CA GLY A 302 -26.59 -6.93 -2.84
C GLY A 302 -25.28 -7.00 -3.65
N ALA A 303 -24.47 -8.04 -3.43
CA ALA A 303 -23.24 -8.28 -4.17
C ALA A 303 -23.49 -8.57 -5.65
N ALA A 304 -24.55 -9.33 -5.97
CA ALA A 304 -24.95 -9.60 -7.36
C ALA A 304 -25.43 -8.32 -8.06
N ALA A 305 -26.23 -7.49 -7.38
CA ALA A 305 -26.68 -6.20 -7.92
C ALA A 305 -25.50 -5.24 -8.18
N LEU A 306 -24.56 -5.15 -7.24
CA LEU A 306 -23.35 -4.32 -7.39
C LEU A 306 -22.48 -4.81 -8.54
N LEU A 307 -22.31 -6.13 -8.70
CA LEU A 307 -21.55 -6.75 -9.80
C LEU A 307 -22.18 -6.44 -11.15
N ALA A 308 -23.48 -6.65 -11.30
CA ALA A 308 -24.21 -6.37 -12.53
C ALA A 308 -24.08 -4.88 -12.91
N ARG A 309 -24.37 -3.98 -11.98
CA ARG A 309 -24.32 -2.54 -12.22
C ARG A 309 -22.91 -2.05 -12.56
N THR A 310 -21.89 -2.59 -11.89
CA THR A 310 -20.50 -2.23 -12.21
C THR A 310 -20.09 -2.74 -13.59
N GLY A 311 -20.53 -3.95 -13.96
CA GLY A 311 -20.33 -4.50 -15.30
C GLY A 311 -21.01 -3.69 -16.39
N GLU A 312 -22.25 -3.22 -16.15
CA GLU A 312 -22.96 -2.33 -17.07
C GLU A 312 -22.19 -1.02 -17.33
N GLN A 313 -21.62 -0.41 -16.29
CA GLN A 313 -20.82 0.82 -16.46
C GLN A 313 -19.54 0.57 -17.27
N LEU A 314 -18.97 -0.62 -17.18
CA LEU A 314 -17.76 -1.00 -17.91
C LEU A 314 -18.05 -1.55 -19.32
N ASP A 315 -19.31 -1.82 -19.68
CA ASP A 315 -19.63 -2.62 -20.86
C ASP A 315 -18.87 -3.97 -20.86
N LEU A 316 -18.88 -4.64 -19.71
CA LEU A 316 -18.12 -5.87 -19.44
C LEU A 316 -18.90 -6.80 -18.52
N GLU A 317 -19.02 -8.07 -18.89
CA GLU A 317 -19.53 -9.10 -18.00
C GLU A 317 -18.47 -9.43 -16.93
N LEU A 318 -18.64 -8.89 -15.72
CA LEU A 318 -17.72 -9.14 -14.61
C LEU A 318 -17.97 -10.51 -14.00
N ARG A 319 -16.89 -11.28 -13.84
CA ARG A 319 -16.90 -12.58 -13.16
C ARG A 319 -15.91 -12.57 -11.99
N PRO A 320 -16.39 -12.77 -10.75
CA PRO A 320 -15.51 -12.88 -9.59
C PRO A 320 -14.50 -14.01 -9.74
N ALA A 321 -13.22 -13.68 -9.57
CA ALA A 321 -12.10 -14.60 -9.64
C ALA A 321 -11.89 -15.32 -8.29
N PRO A 322 -11.29 -16.54 -8.32
CA PRO A 322 -10.86 -17.24 -7.11
C PRO A 322 -10.02 -16.36 -6.18
N ILE A 323 -10.19 -16.53 -4.88
CA ILE A 323 -9.47 -15.72 -3.89
C ILE A 323 -7.95 -15.88 -3.98
N VAL A 324 -7.46 -17.02 -4.47
CA VAL A 324 -6.04 -17.30 -4.67
C VAL A 324 -5.39 -16.39 -5.72
N ASP A 325 -6.18 -15.84 -6.64
CA ASP A 325 -5.70 -14.95 -7.70
C ASP A 325 -5.61 -13.49 -7.24
N PHE A 326 -6.14 -13.16 -6.06
CA PHE A 326 -6.00 -11.84 -5.47
C PHE A 326 -4.57 -11.63 -4.97
N PRO A 327 -3.84 -10.59 -5.42
CA PRO A 327 -2.43 -10.39 -5.04
C PRO A 327 -2.22 -10.07 -3.55
N GLY A 328 -3.27 -9.67 -2.84
CA GLY A 328 -3.20 -9.14 -1.49
C GLY A 328 -3.12 -7.61 -1.46
N PHE A 329 -3.62 -7.00 -0.40
CA PHE A 329 -3.42 -5.58 -0.14
C PHE A 329 -1.99 -5.31 0.38
N PRO A 330 -1.52 -4.06 0.28
CA PRO A 330 -0.34 -3.61 1.00
C PRO A 330 -0.41 -3.96 2.48
N ARG A 331 0.76 -4.21 3.08
CA ARG A 331 0.83 -4.63 4.47
C ARG A 331 0.63 -3.44 5.41
N GLU A 332 -0.37 -3.53 6.29
CA GLU A 332 -0.67 -2.54 7.32
C GLU A 332 -0.31 -3.05 8.73
N PRO A 333 -0.19 -2.18 9.75
CA PRO A 333 0.14 -2.57 11.12
C PRO A 333 -0.80 -3.60 11.75
N MET A 334 -2.06 -3.67 11.30
CA MET A 334 -2.99 -4.71 11.76
C MET A 334 -2.61 -6.11 11.26
N HIS A 335 -1.85 -6.25 10.16
CA HIS A 335 -1.53 -7.55 9.60
C HIS A 335 -0.45 -8.27 10.40
N LYS A 336 -0.83 -9.40 10.99
CA LYS A 336 0.04 -10.24 11.81
C LYS A 336 1.19 -10.83 10.98
N PRO A 337 2.36 -11.12 11.58
CA PRO A 337 3.58 -11.54 10.88
C PRO A 337 3.39 -12.65 9.84
N ALA A 338 2.61 -13.69 10.15
CA ALA A 338 2.42 -14.85 9.27
C ALA A 338 1.41 -14.60 8.13
N VAL A 339 0.74 -13.45 8.10
CA VAL A 339 -0.09 -13.03 6.96
C VAL A 339 0.82 -12.50 5.87
N THR A 340 1.08 -13.32 4.84
CA THR A 340 1.91 -12.97 3.69
C THR A 340 1.12 -12.31 2.56
N ARG A 341 -0.18 -12.60 2.49
CA ARG A 341 -1.12 -12.09 1.48
C ARG A 341 -2.34 -11.50 2.20
N PRO A 342 -2.30 -10.21 2.57
CA PRO A 342 -3.39 -9.59 3.31
C PRO A 342 -4.67 -9.50 2.48
N LEU A 343 -5.78 -10.00 3.02
CA LEU A 343 -7.09 -9.96 2.36
C LEU A 343 -7.97 -8.81 2.86
N ALA A 344 -7.51 -8.09 3.87
CA ALA A 344 -8.19 -6.92 4.43
C ALA A 344 -7.30 -5.67 4.30
N ARG A 345 -7.95 -4.50 4.25
CA ARG A 345 -7.30 -3.18 4.40
C ARG A 345 -8.17 -2.27 5.24
N SER A 346 -7.58 -1.34 5.98
CA SER A 346 -8.35 -0.40 6.81
C SER A 346 -8.77 0.82 6.01
N ASN A 347 -9.86 1.47 6.43
CA ASN A 347 -10.16 2.81 5.98
C ASN A 347 -9.16 3.79 6.64
N PRO A 348 -8.35 4.53 5.85
CA PRO A 348 -7.35 5.43 6.41
C PRO A 348 -7.95 6.59 7.21
N ARG A 349 -9.23 6.92 6.99
CA ARG A 349 -9.92 8.04 7.65
C ARG A 349 -10.81 7.61 8.82
N GLU A 350 -11.17 6.33 8.88
CA GLU A 350 -12.14 5.83 9.85
C GLU A 350 -11.59 4.58 10.52
N ARG A 351 -11.44 4.63 11.85
CA ARG A 351 -11.09 3.45 12.64
C ARG A 351 -12.22 2.44 12.56
N ASP A 352 -11.87 1.17 12.75
CA ASP A 352 -12.84 0.08 12.82
C ASP A 352 -13.71 -0.10 11.56
N ASN A 353 -13.17 0.31 10.41
CA ASN A 353 -13.77 0.14 9.09
C ASN A 353 -12.76 -0.53 8.15
N TRP A 354 -13.19 -1.57 7.44
CA TRP A 354 -12.30 -2.38 6.59
C TRP A 354 -12.95 -2.79 5.28
N ILE A 355 -12.14 -2.96 4.24
CA ILE A 355 -12.50 -3.74 3.05
C ILE A 355 -11.88 -5.12 3.19
N ILE A 356 -12.67 -6.17 2.98
CA ILE A 356 -12.22 -7.56 3.04
C ILE A 356 -12.55 -8.25 1.71
N VAL A 357 -11.55 -8.73 1.00
CA VAL A 357 -11.71 -9.46 -0.25
C VAL A 357 -12.02 -10.93 0.05
N THR A 358 -13.07 -11.43 -0.59
CA THR A 358 -13.62 -12.78 -0.38
C THR A 358 -13.56 -13.66 -1.64
N GLY A 359 -13.05 -13.11 -2.74
CA GLY A 359 -12.85 -13.83 -4.00
C GLY A 359 -14.19 -14.11 -4.69
N GLN A 360 -14.59 -15.38 -4.73
CA GLN A 360 -15.88 -15.81 -5.29
C GLN A 360 -17.01 -15.83 -4.25
N ALA A 361 -16.68 -15.89 -2.96
CA ALA A 361 -17.71 -15.83 -1.92
C ALA A 361 -18.19 -14.39 -1.75
N THR A 362 -19.47 -14.19 -1.45
CA THR A 362 -20.05 -12.86 -1.21
C THR A 362 -19.87 -12.38 0.24
N HIS A 363 -19.39 -13.24 1.13
CA HIS A 363 -19.15 -12.94 2.55
C HIS A 363 -17.92 -13.69 3.10
N PHE A 364 -17.32 -13.14 4.16
CA PHE A 364 -16.19 -13.78 4.89
C PHE A 364 -16.63 -14.80 5.95
N VAL A 365 -17.94 -14.91 6.22
CA VAL A 365 -18.58 -15.81 7.18
C VAL A 365 -19.53 -16.65 6.36
N LYS A 366 -19.51 -17.96 6.58
CA LYS A 366 -20.40 -18.91 5.90
C LYS A 366 -21.79 -18.88 6.54
N THR A 367 -22.79 -19.45 5.89
CA THR A 367 -24.11 -19.66 6.50
C THR A 367 -24.03 -20.58 7.72
N GLY A 368 -23.11 -21.53 7.70
CA GLY A 368 -22.75 -22.41 8.81
C GLY A 368 -21.32 -22.94 8.68
N PRO A 369 -20.74 -23.48 9.76
CA PRO A 369 -19.46 -24.17 9.72
C PRO A 369 -19.52 -25.44 8.87
N ASP A 370 -18.42 -25.77 8.19
CA ASP A 370 -18.33 -27.00 7.37
C ASP A 370 -18.47 -28.30 8.20
N VAL A 371 -18.28 -28.21 9.51
CA VAL A 371 -18.27 -29.35 10.44
C VAL A 371 -19.08 -29.02 11.69
N ASP A 372 -19.82 -30.01 12.19
CA ASP A 372 -20.42 -29.92 13.52
C ASP A 372 -19.33 -30.12 14.59
N CYS A 373 -18.80 -29.00 15.09
CA CYS A 373 -17.63 -28.98 15.93
C CYS A 373 -18.01 -28.81 17.40
N ARG A 374 -17.68 -29.84 18.20
CA ARG A 374 -17.91 -29.84 19.66
C ARG A 374 -17.23 -28.69 20.42
N PHE A 375 -16.23 -28.05 19.82
CA PHE A 375 -15.47 -26.95 20.43
C PHE A 375 -16.18 -25.59 20.33
N HIS A 376 -17.39 -25.55 19.79
CA HIS A 376 -18.28 -24.39 19.91
C HIS A 376 -18.82 -24.22 21.34
N LYS A 377 -18.63 -25.22 22.21
CA LYS A 377 -19.03 -25.21 23.62
C LYS A 377 -17.81 -25.15 24.53
N TRP A 378 -17.69 -24.09 25.31
CA TRP A 378 -16.60 -23.86 26.25
C TRP A 378 -16.53 -24.96 27.31
N SER A 379 -17.68 -25.42 27.81
CA SER A 379 -17.76 -26.50 28.79
C SER A 379 -17.07 -27.79 28.32
N VAL A 380 -17.25 -28.16 27.04
CA VAL A 380 -16.60 -29.31 26.41
C VAL A 380 -15.08 -29.12 26.36
N CYS A 381 -14.63 -27.93 25.96
CA CYS A 381 -13.20 -27.59 25.96
C CYS A 381 -12.61 -27.60 27.38
N ASN A 382 -13.35 -27.12 28.38
CA ASN A 382 -12.88 -26.99 29.75
C ASN A 382 -12.66 -28.35 30.41
N VAL A 383 -13.59 -29.29 30.21
CA VAL A 383 -13.43 -30.69 30.65
C VAL A 383 -12.17 -31.32 30.05
N ALA A 384 -11.84 -30.97 28.81
CA ALA A 384 -10.64 -31.44 28.13
C ALA A 384 -9.36 -30.64 28.46
N LEU A 385 -9.42 -29.62 29.32
CA LEU A 385 -8.31 -28.68 29.62
C LEU A 385 -7.79 -27.91 28.39
N LEU A 386 -8.68 -27.69 27.42
CA LEU A 386 -8.42 -27.00 26.15
C LEU A 386 -9.27 -25.73 25.99
N ALA A 387 -9.97 -25.28 27.04
CA ALA A 387 -10.78 -24.07 27.02
C ALA A 387 -9.94 -22.80 26.89
N ALA A 388 -10.38 -21.91 26.01
CA ALA A 388 -9.86 -20.55 25.92
C ALA A 388 -10.47 -19.67 27.02
N GLY A 389 -9.60 -19.07 27.83
CA GLY A 389 -10.02 -18.20 28.94
C GLY A 389 -10.63 -18.94 30.14
N PRO A 390 -10.90 -18.22 31.24
CA PRO A 390 -11.38 -18.80 32.50
C PRO A 390 -12.88 -19.10 32.53
N SER A 391 -13.67 -18.60 31.57
CA SER A 391 -15.12 -18.80 31.53
C SER A 391 -15.67 -18.71 30.10
N ALA A 392 -16.86 -19.27 29.90
CA ALA A 392 -17.63 -19.13 28.65
C ALA A 392 -17.89 -17.66 28.30
N ILE A 393 -17.84 -17.33 27.01
CA ILE A 393 -18.25 -16.03 26.49
C ILE A 393 -19.77 -16.00 26.44
N SER A 394 -20.44 -15.43 27.44
CA SER A 394 -21.90 -15.37 27.51
C SER A 394 -22.53 -14.15 26.83
N ARG A 395 -21.71 -13.17 26.44
CA ARG A 395 -22.12 -11.97 25.73
C ARG A 395 -21.02 -11.53 24.75
N PRO A 396 -21.37 -10.90 23.63
CA PRO A 396 -20.37 -10.38 22.72
C PRO A 396 -19.41 -9.39 23.41
N VAL A 397 -18.13 -9.43 23.05
CA VAL A 397 -17.04 -8.68 23.69
C VAL A 397 -16.59 -7.55 22.78
N VAL A 398 -16.66 -6.32 23.31
CA VAL A 398 -16.37 -5.10 22.53
C VAL A 398 -14.87 -4.77 22.48
N SER A 399 -14.16 -5.07 23.57
CA SER A 399 -12.72 -4.84 23.72
C SER A 399 -11.91 -5.90 22.98
N ILE A 400 -10.66 -5.58 22.61
CA ILE A 400 -9.74 -6.55 22.02
C ILE A 400 -9.26 -7.52 23.12
N PRO A 401 -9.26 -8.85 22.89
CA PRO A 401 -9.74 -9.55 21.69
C PRO A 401 -11.28 -9.53 21.60
N ARG A 402 -11.81 -9.11 20.44
CA ARG A 402 -13.24 -9.02 20.16
C ARG A 402 -13.84 -10.40 19.96
N ALA A 403 -15.09 -10.58 20.37
CA ALA A 403 -15.86 -11.79 20.10
C ALA A 403 -17.31 -11.40 19.79
N LEU A 404 -17.77 -11.69 18.57
CA LEU A 404 -19.14 -11.42 18.13
C LEU A 404 -20.02 -12.60 18.48
N PHE A 405 -19.53 -13.80 18.20
CA PHE A 405 -20.24 -15.06 18.48
C PHE A 405 -19.94 -15.55 19.89
N ILE A 406 -21.00 -15.80 20.65
CA ILE A 406 -20.95 -16.25 22.04
C ILE A 406 -20.93 -17.78 22.11
N ASP A 407 -20.66 -18.30 23.31
CA ASP A 407 -20.62 -19.73 23.59
C ASP A 407 -21.88 -20.46 23.08
N GLU A 408 -21.68 -21.68 22.61
CA GLU A 408 -22.68 -22.56 21.98
C GLU A 408 -23.22 -22.09 20.61
N MET A 409 -22.94 -20.87 20.15
CA MET A 409 -23.28 -20.48 18.78
C MET A 409 -22.45 -21.28 17.77
N PRO A 410 -23.02 -21.69 16.61
CA PRO A 410 -22.29 -22.44 15.58
C PRO A 410 -21.01 -21.76 15.09
N HIS A 411 -20.94 -20.43 15.12
CA HIS A 411 -19.78 -19.68 14.64
C HIS A 411 -18.77 -19.33 15.74
N HIS A 412 -18.96 -19.82 16.98
CA HIS A 412 -18.03 -19.59 18.08
C HIS A 412 -16.98 -20.71 18.18
N CYS A 413 -15.76 -20.40 18.62
CA CYS A 413 -14.74 -21.37 18.94
C CYS A 413 -14.16 -21.09 20.32
N ALA A 414 -14.24 -22.09 21.21
CA ALA A 414 -13.73 -22.01 22.58
C ALA A 414 -12.40 -22.77 22.78
N HIS A 415 -11.75 -23.25 21.71
CA HIS A 415 -10.54 -24.07 21.81
C HIS A 415 -9.27 -23.21 21.90
N ARG A 416 -8.59 -23.22 23.06
CA ARG A 416 -7.37 -22.45 23.35
C ARG A 416 -6.29 -22.61 22.29
N ASP A 417 -5.87 -23.85 22.01
CA ASP A 417 -4.77 -24.06 21.06
C ASP A 417 -5.11 -23.57 19.64
N VAL A 418 -6.38 -23.61 19.23
CA VAL A 418 -6.80 -23.06 17.94
C VAL A 418 -6.70 -21.54 17.98
N MET A 419 -7.14 -20.90 19.07
CA MET A 419 -7.04 -19.46 19.28
C MET A 419 -5.58 -18.97 19.30
N ASP A 420 -4.69 -19.67 19.98
CA ASP A 420 -3.26 -19.31 20.03
C ASP A 420 -2.61 -19.46 18.65
N ARG A 421 -2.91 -20.56 17.93
CA ARG A 421 -2.31 -20.84 16.62
C ARG A 421 -2.87 -19.96 15.50
N ARG A 422 -4.13 -19.52 15.59
CA ARG A 422 -4.74 -18.60 14.61
C ARG A 422 -4.25 -17.17 14.76
N GLU A 423 -3.87 -16.74 15.97
CA GLU A 423 -3.50 -15.36 16.28
C GLU A 423 -2.49 -14.74 15.29
N PRO A 424 -1.38 -15.42 14.90
CA PRO A 424 -0.40 -14.83 13.99
C PRO A 424 -0.81 -14.86 12.50
N ARG A 425 -1.88 -15.57 12.12
CA ARG A 425 -2.21 -15.91 10.72
C ARG A 425 -3.64 -15.57 10.29
N CYS A 426 -4.50 -15.17 11.22
CA CYS A 426 -5.91 -14.92 10.94
C CYS A 426 -6.12 -13.59 10.19
N GLN A 427 -6.77 -13.68 9.04
CA GLN A 427 -7.06 -12.54 8.15
C GLN A 427 -8.03 -11.52 8.75
N ILE A 428 -8.84 -11.92 9.73
CA ILE A 428 -9.96 -11.13 10.29
C ILE A 428 -9.92 -11.03 11.83
N HIS A 429 -8.76 -11.22 12.44
CA HIS A 429 -8.61 -11.19 13.90
C HIS A 429 -9.00 -9.84 14.54
N MET A 430 -8.97 -8.75 13.77
CA MET A 430 -9.39 -7.41 14.19
C MET A 430 -10.91 -7.26 14.34
N ILE A 431 -11.68 -8.17 13.74
CA ILE A 431 -13.15 -8.19 13.77
C ILE A 431 -13.64 -9.16 14.83
N ASP A 432 -13.18 -10.42 14.78
CA ASP A 432 -13.57 -11.47 15.72
C ASP A 432 -12.42 -12.46 15.94
N ALA A 433 -11.94 -12.55 17.20
CA ALA A 433 -10.86 -13.42 17.63
C ALA A 433 -11.31 -14.85 17.99
N SER A 434 -12.62 -15.08 18.09
CA SER A 434 -13.25 -16.35 18.50
C SER A 434 -14.09 -16.99 17.39
N LEU A 435 -14.22 -16.38 16.21
CA LEU A 435 -14.92 -16.97 15.06
C LEU A 435 -14.37 -18.36 14.70
N CYS A 436 -15.23 -19.34 14.56
CA CYS A 436 -14.89 -20.69 14.13
C CYS A 436 -14.21 -20.66 12.75
N CYS A 437 -13.01 -21.22 12.66
CA CYS A 437 -12.24 -21.25 11.40
C CYS A 437 -12.98 -22.01 10.30
N ARG A 438 -13.82 -23.00 10.65
CA ARG A 438 -14.64 -23.77 9.71
C ARG A 438 -15.90 -23.05 9.25
N GLY A 439 -16.32 -22.00 9.96
CA GLY A 439 -17.38 -21.07 9.54
C GLY A 439 -16.86 -19.83 8.81
N CYS A 440 -15.55 -19.79 8.52
CA CYS A 440 -14.91 -18.66 7.85
C CYS A 440 -14.50 -19.05 6.43
N THR A 441 -14.71 -18.14 5.47
CA THR A 441 -14.31 -18.34 4.06
C THR A 441 -12.79 -18.49 3.90
N PHE A 442 -12.01 -17.93 4.82
CA PHE A 442 -10.54 -17.92 4.76
C PHE A 442 -9.87 -19.13 5.40
N VAL A 443 -10.60 -20.22 5.63
CA VAL A 443 -10.05 -21.44 6.26
C VAL A 443 -8.82 -21.94 5.51
N SER A 444 -8.85 -21.99 4.17
CA SER A 444 -7.73 -22.48 3.36
C SER A 444 -6.54 -21.52 3.32
N ASP A 445 -6.77 -20.21 3.47
CA ASP A 445 -5.71 -19.19 3.55
C ASP A 445 -5.01 -19.19 4.91
N CYS A 446 -5.78 -19.37 5.99
CA CYS A 446 -5.25 -19.38 7.35
C CYS A 446 -4.70 -20.76 7.75
N TRP A 447 -5.26 -21.83 7.18
CA TRP A 447 -4.92 -23.23 7.47
C TRP A 447 -4.70 -24.00 6.16
N PRO A 448 -3.64 -23.68 5.39
CA PRO A 448 -3.32 -24.44 4.18
C PRO A 448 -3.12 -25.93 4.51
N GLY A 449 -3.40 -26.82 3.56
CA GLY A 449 -3.53 -28.27 3.80
C GLY A 449 -2.28 -28.98 4.36
N ASN A 450 -1.12 -28.33 4.32
CA ASN A 450 0.13 -28.81 4.93
C ASN A 450 0.36 -28.28 6.37
N THR A 451 -0.59 -27.53 6.94
CA THR A 451 -0.45 -26.94 8.26
C THR A 451 -0.35 -28.02 9.32
N ARG A 452 0.70 -27.92 10.15
CA ARG A 452 0.90 -28.80 11.30
C ARG A 452 0.91 -27.98 12.60
N PRO A 453 0.18 -28.43 13.63
CA PRO A 453 -0.84 -29.49 13.60
C PRO A 453 -2.11 -29.04 12.84
N PRO A 454 -2.92 -29.99 12.32
CA PRO A 454 -4.19 -29.67 11.67
C PRO A 454 -5.22 -29.12 12.67
N LEU A 455 -6.34 -28.60 12.15
CA LEU A 455 -7.47 -28.20 12.99
C LEU A 455 -8.02 -29.41 13.75
N PRO A 456 -8.24 -29.30 15.09
CA PRO A 456 -8.64 -30.43 15.92
C PRO A 456 -10.09 -30.88 15.69
N CYS A 457 -10.90 -30.07 14.99
CA CYS A 457 -12.29 -30.38 14.66
C CYS A 457 -12.45 -31.33 13.47
N GLY A 458 -11.37 -31.77 12.83
CA GLY A 458 -11.43 -32.62 11.64
C GLY A 458 -11.66 -31.82 10.36
N THR A 459 -11.86 -32.54 9.25
CA THR A 459 -12.11 -32.01 7.89
C THR A 459 -13.54 -32.12 7.48
#